data_AF-A0A9D6Q2N5-F1
#
_entry.id   AF-A0A9D6Q2N5-F1
#
_cell.length_a   1.000
_cell.length_b   1.000
_cell.length_c   1.000
_cell.angle_alpha   90.00
_cell.angle_beta   90.00
_cell.angle_gamma   90.00
#
_symmetry.space_group_name_H-M   'P 1'
#
loop_
_entity.id
_entity.type
_entity.pdbx_description
1 polymer ?
#
loop_
_entity_poly.entity_id
_entity_poly.type
_entity_poly.pdbx_seq_one_letter_code
_entity_poly.pdbx_strand_id
1 'polypeptide(L)' 'KEKMTMGQQLIVERNAKKIGTIAVEKLYDNFSAATIVEEAKNVSIQEGDTVRSAS' A
#
# COMPACT_ATOMS: atom_id res chain seq x y z
N LYS A 1 -9.88 13.96 6.99
CA LYS A 1 -9.69 12.51 6.71
C LYS A 1 -9.64 12.35 5.21
N GLU A 2 -8.47 12.05 4.65
CA GLU A 2 -8.37 11.68 3.24
C GLU A 2 -9.20 10.41 3.02
N LYS A 3 -10.12 10.45 2.05
CA LYS A 3 -10.91 9.29 1.68
C LYS A 3 -10.11 8.51 0.65
N MET A 4 -9.78 7.26 0.95
CA MET A 4 -9.18 6.37 -0.03
C MET A 4 -10.16 6.11 -1.18
N THR A 5 -9.63 5.93 -2.39
CA THR A 5 -10.42 5.60 -3.56
C THR A 5 -10.05 4.22 -4.12
N MET A 6 -11.03 3.58 -4.75
CA MET A 6 -10.81 2.35 -5.51
C MET A 6 -9.79 2.57 -6.63
N GLY A 7 -8.85 1.64 -6.79
CA GLY A 7 -7.77 1.73 -7.78
C GLY A 7 -6.64 2.69 -7.40
N GLN A 8 -6.72 3.38 -6.26
CA GLN A 8 -5.65 4.24 -5.78
C GLN A 8 -4.37 3.44 -5.57
N GLN A 9 -3.26 3.93 -6.11
CA GLN A 9 -1.94 3.37 -5.86
C GLN A 9 -1.32 3.99 -4.61
N LEU A 10 -0.74 3.13 -3.78
CA LEU A 10 -0.08 3.50 -2.53
C LEU A 10 1.32 2.90 -2.52
N ILE A 11 2.25 3.62 -1.91
CA ILE A 11 3.64 3.21 -1.75
C ILE A 11 3.75 2.48 -0.42
N VAL A 12 4.41 1.33 -0.43
CA VAL A 12 4.78 0.59 0.78
C VAL A 12 6.23 0.87 1.13
N GLU A 13 6.47 1.24 2.39
CA GLU A 13 7.79 1.60 2.91
C GLU A 13 8.15 0.82 4.17
N ARG A 14 9.43 0.46 4.27
CA ARG A 14 10.05 -0.08 5.49
C ARG A 14 11.33 0.71 5.76
N ASN A 15 11.48 1.23 6.98
CA ASN A 15 12.62 2.08 7.36
C ASN A 15 12.82 3.26 6.39
N ALA A 16 11.73 3.94 6.02
CA ALA A 16 11.70 5.05 5.06
C ALA A 16 12.22 4.74 3.64
N LYS A 17 12.31 3.45 3.27
CA LYS A 17 12.65 3.01 1.92
C LYS A 17 11.42 2.40 1.25
N LYS A 18 11.13 2.81 0.01
CA LYS A 18 10.14 2.14 -0.84
C LYS A 18 10.54 0.68 -1.04
N ILE A 19 9.63 -0.23 -0.72
CA ILE A 19 9.78 -1.67 -0.93
C ILE A 19 8.73 -2.25 -1.89
N GLY A 20 7.69 -1.49 -2.21
CA GLY A 20 6.67 -1.92 -3.14
C GLY A 20 5.58 -0.88 -3.40
N THR A 21 4.61 -1.30 -4.20
CA THR A 21 3.41 -0.54 -4.55
C THR A 21 2.20 -1.47 -4.43
N ILE A 22 1.13 -0.98 -3.79
CA ILE A 22 -0.16 -1.67 -3.71
C ILE A 22 -1.25 -0.83 -4.37
N ALA A 23 -2.32 -1.47 -4.82
CA ALA A 23 -3.50 -0.79 -5.36
C ALA A 23 -4.75 -1.20 -4.57
N VAL A 24 -5.57 -0.22 -4.19
CA VAL A 24 -6.82 -0.46 -3.45
C VAL A 24 -7.82 -1.21 -4.31
N GLU A 25 -8.23 -2.40 -3.87
CA GLU A 25 -9.18 -3.26 -4.59
C GLU A 25 -10.58 -3.24 -4.00
N LYS A 26 -10.73 -3.01 -2.70
CA LYS A 26 -12.04 -2.89 -2.04
C LYS A 26 -11.96 -1.93 -0.86
N LEU A 27 -13.03 -1.17 -0.67
CA LEU A 27 -13.21 -0.29 0.48
C LEU A 27 -14.27 -0.87 1.40
N TYR A 28 -13.98 -0.88 2.69
CA TYR A 28 -14.89 -1.19 3.78
C TYR A 28 -14.95 0.02 4.72
N ASP A 29 -15.85 -0.02 5.72
CA ASP A 29 -16.06 1.12 6.61
C ASP A 29 -14.79 1.52 7.40
N ASN A 30 -13.97 0.54 7.79
CA ASN A 30 -12.83 0.74 8.67
C ASN A 30 -11.48 0.30 8.09
N PHE A 31 -11.47 -0.37 6.94
CA PHE A 31 -10.26 -0.89 6.31
C PHE A 31 -10.47 -1.03 4.81
N SER A 32 -9.42 -1.39 4.09
CA SER A 32 -9.44 -1.67 2.66
C SER A 32 -8.72 -2.97 2.36
N ALA A 33 -9.16 -3.68 1.34
CA ALA A 33 -8.33 -4.70 0.70
C ALA A 33 -7.53 -4.05 -0.43
N ALA A 34 -6.29 -4.48 -0.60
CA ALA A 34 -5.40 -3.99 -1.64
C ALA A 34 -4.60 -5.16 -2.24
N THR A 35 -4.27 -5.05 -3.52
CA THR A 35 -3.42 -6.00 -4.23
C THR A 35 -2.00 -5.48 -4.35
N ILE A 36 -1.02 -6.39 -4.32
CA ILE A 36 0.38 -6.07 -4.55
C ILE A 36 0.60 -5.89 -6.05
N VAL A 37 1.00 -4.68 -6.46
CA VAL A 37 1.32 -4.36 -7.86
C VAL A 37 2.80 -4.60 -8.13
N GLU A 38 3.64 -4.19 -7.19
CA GLU A 38 5.10 -4.28 -7.29
C GLU A 38 5.67 -4.59 -5.92
N GLU A 39 6.65 -5.49 -5.87
CA GLU A 39 7.42 -5.82 -4.67
C GLU A 39 8.91 -5.95 -5.02
N ALA A 40 9.78 -5.45 -4.15
CA ALA A 40 11.22 -5.58 -4.33
C ALA A 40 11.64 -7.05 -4.20
N LYS A 41 12.43 -7.55 -5.17
CA LYS A 41 12.82 -8.98 -5.29
C LYS A 41 13.33 -9.68 -4.02
N ASN A 42 13.91 -8.95 -3.08
CA ASN A 42 14.51 -9.51 -1.86
C ASN A 42 13.88 -8.97 -0.57
N VAL A 43 12.78 -8.23 -0.66
CA VAL A 43 12.11 -7.61 0.48
C VAL A 43 10.61 -7.73 0.28
N SER A 44 10.01 -8.75 0.90
CA SER A 44 8.56 -8.92 0.84
C SER A 44 7.82 -7.99 1.79
N ILE A 45 6.65 -7.54 1.35
CA ILE A 45 5.70 -6.78 2.14
C ILE A 45 5.20 -7.67 3.27
N GLN A 46 5.13 -7.12 4.48
CA GLN A 46 4.68 -7.84 5.66
C GLN A 46 3.96 -6.92 6.64
N GLU A 47 3.35 -7.50 7.68
CA GLU A 47 2.71 -6.72 8.74
C GLU A 47 3.70 -5.76 9.42
N GLY A 48 3.23 -4.53 9.68
CA GLY A 48 4.04 -3.46 10.26
C GLY A 48 4.71 -2.52 9.25
N ASP A 49 4.65 -2.83 7.95
CA ASP A 49 5.08 -1.88 6.92
C ASP A 49 4.18 -0.64 6.85
N THR A 50 4.78 0.49 6.49
CA THR A 50 4.05 1.75 6.37
C THR A 50 3.51 1.92 4.96
N VAL A 51 2.28 2.40 4.85
CA VAL A 51 1.63 2.71 3.58
C VAL A 51 1.39 4.20 3.50
N ARG A 52 1.75 4.82 2.37
CA ARG A 52 1.46 6.24 2.10
C ARG A 52 0.97 6.45 0.68
N SER A 53 0.23 7.53 0.46
CA SER A 53 -0.11 7.96 -0.90
C SER A 53 1.16 8.35 -1.66
N ALA A 54 1.22 7.98 -2.94
CA ALA A 54 2.16 8.59 -3.86
C ALA A 54 1.73 10.05 -4.04
N SER A 55 2.45 10.97 -3.40
CA SER A 55 2.26 12.42 -3.56
C SER A 55 2.38 12.86 -5.01
#